data_AF-A0A163BF99-F1
#
_entry.id   AF-A0A163BF99-F1
#
_cell.length_a   1.000
_cell.length_b   1.000
_cell.length_c   1.000
_cell.angle_alpha   90.00
_cell.angle_beta   90.00
_cell.angle_gamma   90.00
#
_symmetry.space_group_name_H-M   'P 1'
#
loop_
_entity.id
_entity.type
_entity.pdbx_description
1 polymer ?
#
loop_
_entity_poly.entity_id
_entity_poly.type
_entity_poly.pdbx_seq_one_letter_code
_entity_poly.pdbx_strand_id
1 'polypeptide(L)'
;MNYIDIILGILLLWGLINGFSKGLFSSLASLVALVVGIYIAVHFSHIIGEYLQQYVDWPDGAMKLTAFALTFILVVVLVSLAGKLLTKIADYAALGVLNKILGAAFGVLKFAFIASVVIIFFEAINRNITLIKADTLNTSILYTPVRKLAPMVLPTVLKETPKDASGNALY
;
A
#
# COMPACT_ATOMS: atom_id res chain seq x y z
N MET A 1 -18.73 2.07 13.41
CA MET A 1 -18.91 1.70 11.99
C MET A 1 -19.32 2.92 11.21
N ASN A 2 -18.50 3.34 10.26
CA ASN A 2 -18.76 4.48 9.37
C ASN A 2 -18.41 4.14 7.91
N TYR A 3 -18.47 5.12 7.01
CA TYR A 3 -18.23 4.89 5.58
C TYR A 3 -16.80 4.37 5.28
N ILE A 4 -15.81 4.65 6.13
CA ILE A 4 -14.45 4.10 6.00
C ILE A 4 -14.46 2.58 6.16
N ASP A 5 -15.25 2.06 7.12
CA ASP A 5 -15.37 0.61 7.31
C ASP A 5 -16.02 -0.08 6.11
N ILE A 6 -16.96 0.59 5.44
CA ILE A 6 -17.61 0.06 4.23
C ILE A 6 -16.60 0.01 3.08
N ILE A 7 -15.84 1.08 2.86
CA ILE A 7 -14.82 1.14 1.81
C ILE A 7 -13.73 0.08 2.05
N LEU A 8 -13.19 0.02 3.27
CA LEU A 8 -12.18 -0.98 3.64
C LEU A 8 -12.75 -2.40 3.55
N GLY A 9 -13.98 -2.62 4.03
CA GLY A 9 -14.66 -3.91 3.96
C GLY A 9 -14.78 -4.42 2.52
N ILE A 10 -15.23 -3.57 1.58
CA ILE A 10 -15.33 -3.91 0.15
C ILE A 10 -13.94 -4.26 -0.41
N LEU A 11 -12.92 -3.46 -0.09
CA LEU A 11 -11.56 -3.69 -0.56
C LEU A 11 -10.96 -5.01 -0.04
N LEU A 12 -11.21 -5.35 1.23
CA LEU A 12 -10.77 -6.61 1.84
C LEU A 12 -11.53 -7.81 1.27
N LEU A 13 -12.84 -7.68 1.06
CA LEU A 13 -13.65 -8.71 0.38
C LEU A 13 -13.18 -8.95 -1.05
N TRP A 14 -12.85 -7.88 -1.78
CA TRP A 14 -12.22 -7.99 -3.09
C TRP A 14 -10.89 -8.74 -3.02
N GLY A 15 -10.07 -8.43 -2.01
CA GLY A 15 -8.83 -9.15 -1.74
C GLY A 15 -9.05 -10.64 -1.50
N LEU A 16 -10.07 -11.00 -0.72
CA LEU A 16 -10.47 -12.37 -0.45
C LEU A 16 -10.83 -13.11 -1.74
N ILE A 17 -11.72 -12.55 -2.56
CA ILE A 17 -12.17 -13.16 -3.81
C ILE A 17 -11.01 -13.29 -4.79
N ASN A 18 -10.25 -12.21 -5.02
CA ASN A 18 -9.11 -12.22 -5.93
C ASN A 18 -8.02 -13.21 -5.47
N GLY A 19 -7.78 -13.31 -4.17
CA GLY A 19 -6.83 -14.26 -3.59
C GLY A 19 -7.29 -15.71 -3.75
N PHE A 20 -8.57 -15.97 -3.52
CA PHE A 20 -9.17 -17.29 -3.74
C PHE A 20 -9.10 -17.73 -5.20
N SER A 21 -9.37 -16.82 -6.13
CA SER A 21 -9.31 -17.08 -7.57
C SER A 21 -7.90 -17.35 -8.08
N LYS A 22 -6.89 -16.65 -7.55
CA LYS A 22 -5.48 -16.78 -7.98
C LYS A 22 -4.71 -17.86 -7.22
N GLY A 23 -5.17 -18.24 -6.03
CA GLY A 23 -4.48 -19.19 -5.17
C GLY A 23 -3.28 -18.60 -4.42
N LEU A 24 -2.67 -19.41 -3.54
CA LEU A 24 -1.59 -19.01 -2.64
C LEU A 24 -0.33 -18.60 -3.39
N PHE A 25 0.17 -19.43 -4.32
CA PHE A 25 1.45 -19.15 -4.99
C PHE A 25 1.44 -17.83 -5.76
N SER A 26 0.38 -17.59 -6.54
CA SER A 26 0.19 -16.34 -7.28
C SER A 26 -0.01 -15.16 -6.32
N SER A 27 -0.76 -15.34 -5.23
CA SER A 27 -0.95 -14.30 -4.22
C SER A 27 0.36 -13.94 -3.50
N LEU A 28 1.17 -14.94 -3.14
CA LEU A 28 2.48 -14.76 -2.52
C LEU A 28 3.45 -14.06 -3.46
N ALA A 29 3.55 -14.50 -4.72
CA ALA A 29 4.38 -13.84 -5.73
C ALA A 29 3.98 -12.37 -5.91
N SER A 30 2.67 -12.08 -5.92
CA SER A 30 2.19 -10.71 -6.01
C SER A 30 2.50 -9.86 -4.77
N LEU A 31 2.56 -10.48 -3.58
CA LEU A 31 2.95 -9.80 -2.36
C LEU A 31 4.46 -9.51 -2.34
N VAL A 32 5.29 -10.47 -2.76
CA VAL A 32 6.74 -10.28 -2.91
C VAL A 32 7.02 -9.16 -3.92
N ALA A 33 6.34 -9.19 -5.08
CA ALA A 33 6.43 -8.13 -6.08
C ALA A 33 6.05 -6.75 -5.52
N LEU A 34 5.04 -6.70 -4.64
CA LEU A 34 4.64 -5.47 -3.97
C LEU A 34 5.74 -4.96 -3.02
N VAL A 35 6.30 -5.81 -2.16
CA VAL A 35 7.35 -5.43 -1.21
C VAL A 35 8.62 -4.98 -1.95
N VAL A 36 9.05 -5.73 -2.96
CA VAL A 36 10.18 -5.35 -3.83
C VAL A 36 9.89 -4.03 -4.54
N GLY A 37 8.68 -3.86 -5.07
CA GLY A 37 8.26 -2.63 -5.72
C GLY A 37 8.33 -1.41 -4.79
N ILE A 38 7.94 -1.58 -3.53
CA ILE A 38 8.08 -0.52 -2.52
C ILE A 38 9.55 -0.25 -2.23
N TYR A 39 10.38 -1.28 -2.02
CA TYR A 39 11.81 -1.09 -1.78
C TYR A 39 12.49 -0.28 -2.91
N ILE A 40 12.22 -0.65 -4.16
CA ILE A 40 12.69 0.11 -5.33
C ILE A 40 12.12 1.53 -5.28
N ALA A 41 10.82 1.70 -5.05
CA ALA A 41 10.22 3.03 -5.00
C ALA A 41 10.84 3.94 -3.94
N VAL A 42 11.16 3.42 -2.76
CA VAL A 42 11.87 4.18 -1.71
C VAL A 42 13.21 4.66 -2.25
N HIS A 43 14.00 3.75 -2.83
CA HIS A 43 15.36 4.06 -3.28
C HIS A 43 15.39 5.02 -4.46
N PHE A 44 14.44 4.90 -5.41
CA PHE A 44 14.41 5.70 -6.63
C PHE A 44 13.51 6.94 -6.54
N SER A 45 12.78 7.12 -5.42
CA SER A 45 11.88 8.27 -5.22
C SER A 45 12.58 9.62 -5.28
N HIS A 46 13.86 9.71 -4.90
CA HIS A 46 14.60 10.98 -4.95
C HIS A 46 14.67 11.52 -6.38
N ILE A 47 14.84 10.65 -7.39
CA ILE A 47 14.92 11.06 -8.79
C ILE A 47 13.63 11.76 -9.20
N ILE A 48 12.48 11.16 -8.91
CA ILE A 48 11.18 11.77 -9.21
C ILE A 48 10.96 13.05 -8.38
N GLY A 49 11.46 13.08 -7.14
CA GLY A 49 11.41 14.27 -6.29
C GLY A 49 12.14 15.47 -6.88
N GLU A 50 13.35 15.27 -7.41
CA GLU A 50 14.13 16.33 -8.06
C GLU A 50 13.46 16.87 -9.32
N TYR A 51 12.87 16.00 -10.14
CA TYR A 51 12.07 16.45 -11.28
C TYR A 51 10.83 17.24 -10.83
N LEU A 52 10.14 16.77 -9.78
CA LEU A 52 8.91 17.40 -9.31
C LEU A 52 9.16 18.80 -8.72
N GLN A 53 10.29 19.01 -8.04
CA GLN A 53 10.73 20.32 -7.52
C GLN A 53 10.87 21.40 -8.61
N GLN A 54 11.07 21.02 -9.87
CA GLN A 54 11.17 21.99 -10.97
C GLN A 54 9.81 22.55 -11.40
N TYR A 55 8.70 21.88 -11.03
CA TYR A 55 7.36 22.22 -11.50
C TYR A 55 6.40 22.63 -10.39
N VAL A 56 6.64 22.23 -9.15
CA VAL A 56 5.79 22.56 -8.00
C VAL A 56 6.62 22.95 -6.79
N ASP A 57 6.12 23.94 -6.05
CA ASP A 57 6.76 24.47 -4.84
C ASP A 57 5.98 24.00 -3.61
N TRP A 58 6.15 22.71 -3.27
CA TRP A 58 5.46 22.07 -2.15
C TRP A 58 6.39 21.86 -0.96
N PRO A 59 5.84 21.82 0.27
CA PRO A 59 6.63 21.48 1.46
C PRO A 59 7.33 20.13 1.31
N ASP A 60 8.56 20.02 1.83
CA ASP A 60 9.43 18.84 1.71
C ASP A 60 8.72 17.51 2.01
N GLY A 61 7.88 17.48 3.05
CA GLY A 61 7.12 16.28 3.42
C GLY A 61 6.12 15.84 2.35
N ALA A 62 5.41 16.79 1.74
CA ALA A 62 4.46 16.52 0.67
C ALA A 62 5.18 16.16 -0.64
N MET A 63 6.33 16.79 -0.90
CA MET A 63 7.19 16.50 -2.05
C MET A 63 7.72 15.06 -2.01
N LYS A 64 8.40 14.67 -0.91
CA LYS A 64 8.96 13.32 -0.73
C LYS A 64 7.90 12.24 -0.83
N LEU A 65 6.75 12.48 -0.19
CA LEU A 65 5.65 11.54 -0.21
C LEU A 65 5.09 11.37 -1.63
N THR A 66 4.82 12.46 -2.34
CA THR A 66 4.31 12.37 -3.72
C THR A 66 5.30 11.69 -4.65
N ALA A 67 6.60 12.00 -4.52
CA ALA A 67 7.65 11.37 -5.30
C ALA A 67 7.70 9.85 -5.05
N PHE A 68 7.57 9.41 -3.80
CA PHE A 68 7.46 8.00 -3.45
C PHE A 68 6.20 7.35 -4.04
N ALA A 69 5.02 7.97 -3.94
CA ALA A 69 3.79 7.46 -4.57
C ALA A 69 3.93 7.27 -6.08
N LEU A 70 4.43 8.28 -6.79
CA LEU A 70 4.59 8.24 -8.24
C LEU A 70 5.56 7.15 -8.67
N THR A 71 6.71 7.07 -7.99
CA THR A 71 7.72 6.03 -8.26
C THR A 71 7.15 4.65 -7.98
N PHE A 72 6.40 4.49 -6.89
CA PHE A 72 5.76 3.23 -6.55
C PHE A 72 4.74 2.78 -7.59
N ILE A 73 3.86 3.67 -8.04
CA ILE A 73 2.89 3.37 -9.10
C ILE A 73 3.64 2.93 -10.37
N LEU A 74 4.68 3.68 -10.77
CA LEU A 74 5.48 3.36 -11.95
C LEU A 74 6.12 1.96 -11.84
N VAL A 75 6.78 1.66 -10.72
CA VAL A 75 7.41 0.37 -10.48
C VAL A 75 6.39 -0.76 -10.46
N VAL A 76 5.25 -0.58 -9.79
CA VAL A 76 4.18 -1.59 -9.76
C VAL A 76 3.66 -1.89 -11.16
N VAL A 77 3.48 -0.86 -12.00
CA VAL A 77 3.07 -1.06 -13.40
C VAL A 77 4.11 -1.87 -14.18
N LEU A 78 5.39 -1.50 -14.08
CA LEU A 78 6.49 -2.20 -14.76
C LEU A 78 6.62 -3.66 -14.30
N VAL A 79 6.60 -3.91 -12.99
CA VAL A 79 6.69 -5.25 -12.41
C VAL A 79 5.44 -6.07 -12.75
N SER A 80 4.26 -5.46 -12.80
CA SER A 80 3.01 -6.15 -13.18
C SER A 80 3.02 -6.58 -14.65
N LEU A 81 3.57 -5.73 -15.54
CA LEU A 81 3.76 -6.06 -16.95
C LEU A 81 4.71 -7.25 -17.12
N ALA A 82 5.86 -7.23 -16.43
CA ALA A 82 6.80 -8.35 -16.42
C ALA A 82 6.20 -9.63 -15.82
N GLY A 83 5.49 -9.49 -14.69
CA GLY A 83 4.87 -10.61 -13.98
C GLY A 83 3.80 -11.33 -14.80
N LYS A 84 2.99 -10.61 -15.59
CA LYS A 84 1.98 -11.22 -16.48
C LYS A 84 2.58 -12.20 -17.50
N LEU A 85 3.81 -11.97 -17.95
CA LEU A 85 4.51 -12.88 -18.86
C LEU A 85 4.92 -14.18 -18.14
N LEU A 86 5.33 -14.08 -16.87
CA LEU A 86 5.77 -15.20 -16.04
C LEU A 86 4.58 -16.03 -15.47
N THR A 87 3.46 -15.38 -15.18
CA THR A 87 2.31 -16.01 -14.49
C THR A 87 1.66 -17.12 -15.34
N LYS A 88 1.68 -16.98 -16.67
CA LYS A 88 1.14 -18.01 -17.61
C LYS A 88 1.78 -19.39 -17.44
N ILE A 89 3.00 -19.47 -16.91
CA ILE A 89 3.75 -20.72 -16.74
C ILE A 89 3.43 -21.34 -15.37
N ALA A 90 3.13 -20.53 -14.35
CA ALA A 90 2.92 -20.96 -12.97
C ALA A 90 1.48 -21.47 -12.70
N ASP A 91 0.48 -21.01 -13.47
CA ASP A 91 -0.93 -21.33 -13.21
C ASP A 91 -1.29 -22.82 -13.38
N TYR A 92 -0.42 -23.63 -14.02
CA TYR A 92 -0.64 -25.06 -14.20
C TYR A 92 -0.37 -25.91 -12.94
N ALA A 93 0.33 -25.38 -11.92
CA ALA A 93 0.84 -26.19 -10.81
C ALA A 93 -0.05 -26.21 -9.54
N ALA A 94 -1.12 -25.40 -9.46
CA ALA A 94 -1.70 -25.00 -8.16
C ALA A 94 -3.22 -25.24 -7.98
N LEU A 95 -3.77 -26.37 -8.42
CA LEU A 95 -5.23 -26.60 -8.48
C LEU A 95 -5.90 -27.20 -7.22
N GLY A 96 -5.26 -27.16 -6.05
CA GLY A 96 -5.86 -27.67 -4.81
C GLY A 96 -6.82 -26.68 -4.11
N VAL A 97 -7.85 -27.19 -3.42
CA VAL A 97 -8.77 -26.36 -2.59
C VAL A 97 -8.01 -25.63 -1.48
N LEU A 98 -7.03 -26.29 -0.84
CA LEU A 98 -6.17 -25.66 0.17
C LEU A 98 -5.40 -24.46 -0.39
N ASN A 99 -4.89 -24.55 -1.63
CA ASN A 99 -4.22 -23.44 -2.30
C ASN A 99 -5.15 -22.23 -2.48
N LYS A 100 -6.42 -22.46 -2.80
CA LYS A 100 -7.41 -21.37 -2.94
C LYS A 100 -7.75 -20.73 -1.61
N ILE A 101 -7.96 -21.52 -0.54
CA ILE A 101 -8.28 -20.99 0.80
C ILE A 101 -7.12 -20.15 1.34
N LEU A 102 -5.88 -20.67 1.26
CA LEU A 102 -4.70 -19.93 1.67
C LEU A 102 -4.47 -18.69 0.78
N GLY A 103 -4.77 -18.81 -0.52
CA GLY A 103 -4.80 -17.68 -1.44
C GLY A 103 -5.78 -16.58 -1.00
N ALA A 104 -6.97 -16.95 -0.51
CA ALA A 104 -7.96 -15.99 0.00
C ALA A 104 -7.42 -15.20 1.20
N ALA A 105 -6.83 -15.90 2.18
CA ALA A 105 -6.22 -15.26 3.35
C ALA A 105 -5.06 -14.32 2.96
N PHE A 106 -4.17 -14.76 2.07
CA PHE A 106 -3.10 -13.92 1.54
C PHE A 106 -3.63 -12.73 0.73
N GLY A 107 -4.72 -12.92 0.01
CA GLY A 107 -5.39 -11.85 -0.73
C GLY A 107 -5.90 -10.75 0.18
N VAL A 108 -6.57 -11.11 1.29
CA VAL A 108 -6.98 -10.15 2.33
C VAL A 108 -5.77 -9.42 2.89
N LEU A 109 -4.72 -10.13 3.29
CA LEU A 109 -3.51 -9.52 3.87
C LEU A 109 -2.86 -8.53 2.88
N LYS A 110 -2.76 -8.92 1.60
CA LYS A 110 -2.20 -8.05 0.55
C LYS A 110 -3.01 -6.77 0.39
N PHE A 111 -4.34 -6.88 0.27
CA PHE A 111 -5.19 -5.71 0.08
C PHE A 111 -5.30 -4.85 1.34
N ALA A 112 -5.24 -5.45 2.53
CA ALA A 112 -5.12 -4.71 3.79
C ALA A 112 -3.82 -3.91 3.83
N PHE A 113 -2.70 -4.50 3.40
CA PHE A 113 -1.44 -3.78 3.31
C PHE A 113 -1.47 -2.65 2.28
N ILE A 114 -2.05 -2.85 1.08
CA ILE A 114 -2.25 -1.77 0.10
C ILE A 114 -3.10 -0.65 0.68
N ALA A 115 -4.21 -1.00 1.36
CA ALA A 115 -5.08 -0.03 2.02
C ALA A 115 -4.33 0.77 3.09
N SER A 116 -3.46 0.10 3.86
CA SER A 116 -2.58 0.73 4.84
C SER A 116 -1.70 1.81 4.24
N VAL A 117 -1.04 1.50 3.11
CA VAL A 117 -0.22 2.44 2.36
C VAL A 117 -1.07 3.64 1.93
N VAL A 118 -2.23 3.39 1.30
CA VAL A 118 -3.16 4.46 0.85
C VAL A 118 -3.64 5.34 2.01
N ILE A 119 -3.93 4.75 3.17
CA ILE A 119 -4.33 5.51 4.37
C ILE A 119 -3.22 6.47 4.79
N ILE A 120 -1.96 6.03 4.81
CA ILE A 120 -0.83 6.90 5.20
C ILE A 120 -0.70 8.08 4.23
N PHE A 121 -0.85 7.84 2.92
CA PHE A 121 -0.89 8.91 1.93
C PHE A 121 -2.05 9.88 2.16
N PHE A 122 -3.24 9.33 2.41
CA PHE A 122 -4.42 10.12 2.69
C PHE A 122 -4.26 10.98 3.95
N GLU A 123 -3.76 10.42 5.05
CA GLU A 123 -3.47 11.15 6.30
C GLU A 123 -2.54 12.35 6.04
N ALA A 124 -1.50 12.15 5.24
CA ALA A 124 -0.55 13.21 4.93
C ALA A 124 -1.17 14.37 4.13
N ILE A 125 -2.06 14.07 3.18
CA ILE A 125 -2.81 15.07 2.42
C ILE A 125 -3.86 15.74 3.32
N ASN A 126 -4.55 14.95 4.14
CA ASN A 126 -5.63 15.40 5.02
C ASN A 126 -5.16 16.44 6.04
N ARG A 127 -3.89 16.38 6.47
CA ARG A 127 -3.29 17.40 7.36
C ARG A 127 -3.25 18.81 6.74
N ASN A 128 -3.15 18.91 5.42
CA ASN A 128 -3.04 20.20 4.75
C ASN A 128 -4.40 20.79 4.32
N ILE A 129 -5.40 19.93 4.07
CA ILE A 129 -6.68 20.34 3.44
C ILE A 129 -7.92 19.94 4.28
N THR A 130 -7.76 19.19 5.38
CA THR A 130 -8.84 18.68 6.25
C THR A 130 -10.05 18.15 5.45
N LEU A 131 -9.82 17.10 4.65
CA LEU A 131 -10.83 16.39 3.85
C LEU A 131 -11.78 15.54 4.72
N ILE A 132 -11.28 14.89 5.77
CA ILE A 132 -12.04 14.05 6.70
C ILE A 132 -11.68 14.40 8.15
N LYS A 133 -12.71 14.58 8.99
CA LYS A 133 -12.55 14.88 10.42
C LYS A 133 -11.92 13.71 11.16
N ALA A 134 -11.01 13.99 12.10
CA ALA A 134 -10.36 13.00 12.94
C ALA A 134 -11.36 12.09 13.68
N ASP A 135 -12.50 12.63 14.11
CA ASP A 135 -13.57 11.86 14.77
C ASP A 135 -14.13 10.74 13.90
N THR A 136 -14.16 10.93 12.58
CA THR A 136 -14.60 9.89 11.65
C THR A 136 -13.54 8.80 11.47
N LEU A 137 -12.25 9.13 11.58
CA LEU A 137 -11.20 8.11 11.54
C LEU A 137 -11.18 7.29 12.85
N ASN A 138 -11.37 7.96 13.99
CA ASN A 138 -11.35 7.34 15.32
C ASN A 138 -12.55 6.42 15.61
N THR A 139 -13.68 6.62 14.93
CA THR A 139 -14.89 5.79 15.08
C THR A 139 -14.94 4.57 14.15
N SER A 140 -13.91 4.40 13.29
CA SER A 140 -13.79 3.25 12.38
C SER A 140 -13.12 2.07 13.08
N ILE A 141 -13.69 0.88 12.88
CA ILE A 141 -13.20 -0.37 13.46
C ILE A 141 -12.02 -0.91 12.64
N LEU A 142 -12.11 -0.82 11.30
CA LEU A 142 -11.11 -1.37 10.38
C LEU A 142 -9.93 -0.43 10.15
N TYR A 143 -10.10 0.87 10.36
CA TYR A 143 -9.06 1.86 10.09
C TYR A 143 -7.77 1.57 10.86
N THR A 144 -7.84 1.47 12.19
CA THR A 144 -6.66 1.30 13.04
C THR A 144 -5.89 0.00 12.78
N PRO A 145 -6.53 -1.18 12.68
CA PRO A 145 -5.82 -2.42 12.33
C PRO A 145 -5.16 -2.36 10.96
N VAL A 146 -5.87 -1.86 9.95
CA VAL A 146 -5.36 -1.79 8.57
C VAL A 146 -4.18 -0.81 8.48
N ARG A 147 -4.29 0.38 9.08
CA ARG A 147 -3.23 1.41 9.11
C ARG A 147 -1.90 0.90 9.69
N LYS A 148 -1.94 -0.04 10.65
CA LYS A 148 -0.72 -0.56 11.29
C LYS A 148 0.10 -1.52 10.44
N LEU A 149 -0.45 -2.04 9.34
CA LEU A 149 0.21 -3.04 8.50
C LEU A 149 1.42 -2.50 7.73
N ALA A 150 1.28 -1.35 7.07
CA ALA A 150 2.38 -0.75 6.34
C ALA A 150 3.59 -0.42 7.23
N PRO A 151 3.41 0.22 8.41
CA PRO A 151 4.52 0.48 9.33
C PRO A 151 5.25 -0.75 9.84
N MET A 152 4.52 -1.85 10.03
CA MET A 152 5.10 -3.09 10.53
C MET A 152 6.05 -3.73 9.51
N VAL A 153 5.72 -3.66 8.22
CA VAL A 153 6.50 -4.28 7.14
C VAL A 153 7.56 -3.32 6.58
N LEU A 154 7.30 -2.00 6.64
CA LEU A 154 8.12 -0.98 6.00
C LEU A 154 8.49 0.17 6.97
N PRO A 155 9.14 -0.12 8.09
CA PRO A 155 9.46 0.90 9.09
C PRO A 155 10.42 1.99 8.56
N THR A 156 11.23 1.69 7.53
CA THR A 156 12.21 2.62 6.98
C THR A 156 11.57 3.74 6.14
N VAL A 157 10.52 3.43 5.37
CA VAL A 157 9.74 4.40 4.56
C VAL A 157 9.13 5.49 5.46
N LEU A 158 8.87 5.10 6.70
CA LEU A 158 8.22 5.86 7.74
C LEU A 158 9.18 6.61 8.67
N LYS A 159 10.49 6.38 8.55
CA LYS A 159 11.51 7.21 9.20
C LYS A 159 11.82 8.48 8.43
N GLU A 160 11.47 8.53 7.14
CA GLU A 160 11.67 9.70 6.28
C GLU A 160 10.48 10.67 6.27
N THR A 161 9.37 10.29 6.90
CA THR A 161 8.30 11.24 7.22
C THR A 161 8.76 12.23 8.30
N PRO A 162 8.36 13.51 8.21
CA PRO A 162 8.68 14.52 9.23
C PRO A 162 8.35 13.98 10.62
N LYS A 163 9.19 14.28 11.63
CA LYS A 163 8.90 14.01 13.04
C LYS A 163 8.03 15.13 13.58
N ASP A 164 7.22 14.90 14.62
CA ASP A 164 6.64 16.03 15.34
C ASP A 164 7.73 16.81 16.09
N ALA A 165 7.37 17.97 16.63
CA ALA A 165 8.23 18.81 17.46
C ALA A 165 8.77 18.10 18.72
N SER A 166 8.27 16.91 19.05
CA SER A 166 8.68 16.09 20.20
C SER A 166 9.74 15.05 19.83
N GLY A 167 10.18 15.00 18.58
CA GLY A 167 11.21 14.05 18.12
C GLY A 167 10.69 12.63 17.93
N ASN A 168 9.38 12.42 18.06
CA ASN A 168 8.74 11.15 17.80
C ASN A 168 8.53 11.00 16.29
N ALA A 169 8.72 9.78 15.79
CA ALA A 169 8.16 9.46 14.49
C ALA A 169 6.63 9.70 14.58
N LEU A 170 6.03 10.36 13.58
CA LEU A 170 4.62 10.78 13.57
C LEU A 170 3.63 9.58 13.56
N TYR A 171 3.62 8.80 14.64
CA TYR A 171 2.73 7.66 14.90
C TYR A 171 1.99 7.82 16.22
#